data_AF-A0A816GEC1-F1
#
_entry.id   AF-A0A816GEC1-F1
#
_cell.length_a   1.000
_cell.length_b   1.000
_cell.length_c   1.000
_cell.angle_alpha   90.00
_cell.angle_beta   90.00
_cell.angle_gamma   90.00
#
_symmetry.space_group_name_H-M   'P 1'
#
loop_
_entity.id
_entity.type
_entity.pdbx_description
1 polymer ?
#
loop_
_entity_poly.entity_id
_entity_poly.type
_entity_poly.pdbx_seq_one_letter_code
_entity_poly.pdbx_strand_id
1 'polypeptide(L)'
;MLSANHTTNQFGVLNTSHDFWKLLCDETTLQIKPCVYTYIIDDLAWRFSETGASFFLDFASKHALHANCSETVRYAGEFHPRPICGWDRFTSASELDFDQWELVINNGSSTYAPNRSCLV
;
A
#
# COMPACT_ATOMS: atom_id res chain seq x y z
N MET A 1 -10.21 9.44 20.40
CA MET A 1 -9.51 8.19 20.80
C MET A 1 -9.79 7.19 19.69
N LEU A 2 -8.91 7.12 18.68
CA LEU A 2 -9.10 6.22 17.53
C LEU A 2 -8.59 4.83 17.93
N SER A 3 -9.49 3.87 18.10
CA SER A 3 -9.12 2.48 18.37
C SER A 3 -8.69 1.79 17.08
N ALA A 4 -7.38 1.59 16.92
CA ALA A 4 -6.81 0.77 15.86
C ALA A 4 -6.92 -0.71 16.25
N ASN A 5 -8.00 -1.39 15.85
CA ASN A 5 -8.23 -2.81 16.12
C ASN A 5 -7.72 -3.75 15.00
N HIS A 6 -6.88 -3.31 14.07
CA HIS A 6 -6.24 -4.19 13.08
C HIS A 6 -4.74 -4.33 13.37
N THR A 7 -4.39 -5.38 14.12
CA THR A 7 -3.01 -5.74 14.51
C THR A 7 -2.42 -6.90 13.70
N THR A 8 -3.00 -7.24 12.54
CA THR A 8 -2.46 -8.27 11.67
C THR A 8 -1.86 -7.64 10.43
N ASN A 9 -0.51 -7.60 10.35
CA ASN A 9 0.19 -7.29 9.10
C ASN A 9 -0.22 -8.32 8.04
N GLN A 10 -0.96 -7.90 7.01
CA GLN A 10 -1.34 -8.78 5.90
C GLN A 10 -0.21 -8.86 4.88
N PHE A 11 -0.01 -10.02 4.28
CA PHE A 11 0.90 -10.20 3.15
C PHE A 11 0.26 -11.16 2.15
N GLY A 12 0.58 -11.02 0.86
CA GLY A 12 -0.06 -11.84 -0.15
C GLY A 12 0.37 -11.54 -1.59
N VAL A 13 -0.34 -12.18 -2.51
CA VAL A 13 -0.18 -12.05 -3.97
C VAL A 13 -1.43 -11.40 -4.54
N LEU A 14 -1.27 -10.41 -5.41
CA LEU A 14 -2.35 -9.79 -6.17
C LEU A 14 -2.42 -10.45 -7.54
N ASN A 15 -3.44 -11.30 -7.76
CA ASN A 15 -3.64 -11.98 -9.04
C ASN A 15 -4.72 -11.29 -9.89
N THR A 16 -5.66 -10.60 -9.25
CA THR A 16 -6.79 -9.95 -9.89
C THR A 16 -6.99 -8.53 -9.35
N SER A 17 -7.73 -7.71 -10.09
CA SER A 17 -8.18 -6.40 -9.60
C SER A 17 -9.08 -6.51 -8.38
N HIS A 18 -9.82 -7.62 -8.23
CA HIS A 18 -10.66 -7.87 -7.06
C HIS A 18 -9.84 -8.08 -5.79
N ASP A 19 -8.69 -8.76 -5.88
CA ASP A 19 -7.75 -8.91 -4.75
C ASP A 19 -7.25 -7.54 -4.27
N PHE A 20 -6.97 -6.66 -5.23
CA PHE A 20 -6.55 -5.29 -4.96
C PHE A 20 -7.65 -4.48 -4.25
N TRP A 21 -8.90 -4.58 -4.70
CA TRP A 21 -10.02 -3.91 -4.05
C TRP A 21 -10.31 -4.43 -2.64
N LYS A 22 -10.23 -5.75 -2.42
CA LYS A 22 -10.34 -6.37 -1.10
C LYS A 22 -9.26 -5.91 -0.13
N LEU A 23 -8.06 -5.68 -0.66
CA LEU A 23 -6.96 -5.14 0.14
C LEU A 23 -7.28 -3.72 0.59
N LEU A 24 -7.68 -2.85 -0.34
CA LEU A 24 -7.91 -1.43 -0.08
C LEU A 24 -9.21 -1.12 0.65
N CYS A 25 -10.23 -1.97 0.56
CA CYS A 25 -11.56 -1.72 1.11
C CYS A 25 -11.87 -2.72 2.23
N ASP A 26 -12.54 -2.24 3.28
CA ASP A 26 -13.17 -3.12 4.25
C ASP A 26 -14.47 -3.68 3.67
N GLU A 27 -14.58 -5.01 3.57
CA GLU A 27 -15.77 -5.64 2.97
C GLU A 27 -17.04 -5.48 3.82
N THR A 28 -16.88 -5.18 5.12
CA THR A 28 -18.01 -5.02 6.06
C THR A 28 -18.52 -3.59 6.04
N THR A 29 -17.62 -2.61 6.09
CA THR A 29 -18.00 -1.20 6.15
C THR A 29 -18.07 -0.54 4.78
N LEU A 30 -17.53 -1.19 3.75
CA LEU A 30 -17.34 -0.63 2.40
C LEU A 30 -16.53 0.67 2.41
N GLN A 31 -15.64 0.85 3.40
CA GLN A 31 -14.78 2.03 3.50
C GLN A 31 -13.37 1.69 3.01
N ILE A 32 -12.70 2.69 2.45
CA ILE A 32 -11.27 2.59 2.12
C ILE A 32 -10.46 2.56 3.41
N LYS A 33 -9.50 1.62 3.48
CA LYS A 33 -8.55 1.47 4.58
C LYS A 33 -7.36 2.43 4.36
N PRO A 34 -7.12 3.41 5.25
CA PRO A 34 -5.96 4.30 5.18
C PRO A 34 -4.67 3.58 5.65
N CYS A 35 -4.25 2.55 4.91
CA CYS A 35 -3.05 1.75 5.20
C CYS A 35 -1.96 1.95 4.16
N VAL A 36 -0.70 1.72 4.56
CA VAL A 36 0.45 1.74 3.65
C VAL A 36 0.87 0.31 3.33
N TYR A 37 1.18 0.06 2.07
CA TYR A 37 1.62 -1.23 1.59
C TYR A 37 2.98 -1.11 0.93
N THR A 38 3.89 -2.04 1.23
CA THR A 38 5.09 -2.26 0.41
C THR A 38 4.78 -3.34 -0.61
N TYR A 39 5.40 -3.25 -1.78
CA TYR A 39 5.22 -4.28 -2.82
C TYR A 39 6.51 -4.60 -3.55
N ILE A 40 6.52 -5.80 -4.11
CA ILE A 40 7.48 -6.25 -5.12
C ILE A 40 6.74 -6.81 -6.33
N ILE A 41 7.31 -6.62 -7.50
CA ILE A 41 6.92 -7.27 -8.74
C ILE A 41 8.13 -8.10 -9.18
N ASP A 42 7.92 -9.39 -9.36
CA ASP A 42 8.89 -10.29 -9.98
C ASP A 42 8.32 -10.89 -11.27
N ASP A 43 9.01 -11.90 -11.82
CA ASP A 43 8.62 -12.52 -13.08
C ASP A 43 7.30 -13.31 -12.99
N LEU A 44 6.83 -13.62 -11.80
CA LEU A 44 5.68 -14.50 -11.59
C LEU A 44 4.49 -13.76 -10.99
N ALA A 45 4.71 -12.78 -10.12
CA ALA A 45 3.61 -12.16 -9.40
C ALA A 45 3.90 -10.77 -8.83
N TRP A 46 2.82 -10.05 -8.53
CA TRP A 46 2.83 -8.87 -7.69
C TRP A 46 2.53 -9.29 -6.25
N ARG A 47 3.51 -9.12 -5.35
CA ARG A 47 3.38 -9.42 -3.91
C ARG A 47 3.34 -8.14 -3.08
N PHE A 48 2.65 -8.18 -1.95
CA PHE A 48 2.54 -7.04 -1.04
C PHE A 48 2.69 -7.44 0.43
N SER A 49 2.98 -6.45 1.27
CA SER A 49 2.90 -6.52 2.72
C SER A 49 2.32 -5.21 3.26
N GLU A 50 1.28 -5.32 4.09
CA GLU A 50 0.67 -4.22 4.84
C GLU A 50 1.59 -3.79 5.98
N THR A 51 1.88 -2.50 6.01
CA THR A 51 2.58 -1.84 7.11
C THR A 51 1.51 -1.08 7.89
N GLY A 52 1.17 -1.55 9.08
CA GLY A 52 0.04 -1.05 9.85
C GLY A 52 0.06 0.46 10.12
N ALA A 53 -1.14 1.03 10.30
CA ALA A 53 -1.40 2.47 10.46
C ALA A 53 -0.74 3.16 11.67
N SER A 54 -0.11 2.41 12.59
CA SER A 54 0.61 2.97 13.75
C SER A 54 2.04 3.45 13.43
N PHE A 55 2.49 3.35 12.18
CA PHE A 55 3.85 3.68 11.77
C PHE A 55 3.89 4.80 10.72
N PHE A 56 3.46 6.00 11.11
CA PHE A 56 3.86 7.23 10.42
C PHE A 56 5.21 7.79 10.92
N LEU A 57 5.85 7.13 11.90
CA LEU A 57 7.05 7.63 12.60
C LEU A 57 8.37 6.87 12.34
N ASP A 58 8.36 5.64 11.81
CA ASP A 58 9.62 4.99 11.41
C ASP A 58 9.59 4.60 9.94
N PHE A 59 10.27 5.42 9.14
CA PHE A 59 10.70 5.13 7.78
C PHE A 59 11.90 4.15 7.82
N ALA A 60 11.79 3.04 8.55
CA ALA A 60 12.87 2.09 8.74
C ALA A 60 12.88 1.05 7.60
N SER A 61 13.82 1.25 6.67
CA SER A 61 14.26 0.36 5.59
C SER A 61 13.19 -0.55 4.97
N LYS A 62 12.55 -0.02 3.93
CA LYS A 62 11.64 -0.71 2.99
C LYS A 62 12.17 -2.06 2.54
N HIS A 63 13.49 -2.22 2.50
CA HIS A 63 14.19 -3.44 2.11
C HIS A 63 14.13 -4.59 3.11
N ALA A 64 13.96 -4.30 4.39
CA ALA A 64 14.07 -5.31 5.46
C ALA A 64 12.77 -6.10 5.69
N LEU A 65 11.61 -5.62 5.22
CA LEU A 65 10.30 -6.22 5.48
C LEU A 65 9.71 -6.96 4.25
N HIS A 66 10.44 -7.00 3.13
CA HIS A 66 9.89 -7.32 1.81
C HIS A 66 9.26 -8.71 1.69
N ALA A 67 7.93 -8.73 1.62
CA ALA A 67 7.14 -9.48 0.63
C ALA A 67 7.63 -10.91 0.32
N ASN A 68 7.90 -11.69 1.37
CA ASN A 68 8.22 -13.12 1.32
C ASN A 68 9.53 -13.49 0.59
N CYS A 69 10.59 -12.68 0.70
CA CYS A 69 11.95 -13.06 0.26
C CYS A 69 12.04 -13.58 -1.20
N SER A 70 11.42 -12.91 -2.18
CA SER A 70 11.60 -13.33 -3.57
C SER A 70 13.06 -13.20 -4.00
N GLU A 71 13.62 -14.26 -4.57
CA GLU A 71 15.01 -14.34 -5.03
C GLU A 71 15.30 -13.41 -6.23
N THR A 72 14.24 -12.97 -6.93
CA THR A 72 14.33 -12.06 -8.08
C THR A 72 13.31 -10.95 -7.93
N VAL A 73 13.73 -9.69 -8.07
CA VAL A 73 12.86 -8.52 -7.97
C VAL A 73 13.08 -7.65 -9.20
N ARG A 74 12.00 -7.36 -9.95
CA ARG A 74 12.02 -6.45 -11.10
C ARG A 74 11.75 -5.03 -10.65
N TYR A 75 10.69 -4.85 -9.87
CA TYR A 75 10.30 -3.57 -9.31
C TYR A 75 9.92 -3.71 -7.85
N ALA A 76 10.16 -2.67 -7.08
CA ALA A 76 9.65 -2.57 -5.72
C ALA A 76 9.28 -1.13 -5.40
N GLY A 77 8.37 -0.97 -4.47
CA GLY A 77 7.89 0.35 -4.06
C GLY A 77 6.86 0.27 -2.96
N GLU A 78 6.10 1.35 -2.85
CA GLU A 78 5.00 1.49 -1.90
C GLU A 78 3.74 1.94 -2.62
N PHE A 79 2.58 1.57 -2.09
CA PHE A 79 1.33 2.20 -2.46
C PHE A 79 0.45 2.43 -1.24
N HIS A 80 -0.42 3.43 -1.33
CA HIS A 80 -1.43 3.72 -0.31
C HIS A 80 -2.58 4.52 -0.93
N PRO A 81 -3.82 4.30 -0.48
CA PRO A 81 -4.90 5.24 -0.74
C PRO A 81 -4.66 6.50 0.10
N ARG A 82 -4.90 7.66 -0.52
CA ARG A 82 -4.77 8.98 0.10
C ARG A 82 -6.07 9.75 -0.10
N PRO A 83 -6.60 10.45 0.92
CA PRO A 83 -7.72 11.35 0.73
C PRO A 83 -7.28 12.55 -0.11
N ILE A 84 -8.07 12.92 -1.12
CA ILE A 84 -7.76 14.05 -2.02
C ILE A 84 -7.65 15.37 -1.24
N CYS A 85 -8.39 15.51 -0.14
CA CYS A 85 -8.32 16.69 0.73
C CYS A 85 -7.00 16.82 1.52
N GLY A 86 -6.12 15.82 1.44
CA GLY A 86 -4.90 15.74 2.23
C GLY A 86 -5.14 15.17 3.64
N TRP A 87 -4.08 14.63 4.24
CA TRP A 87 -4.14 14.06 5.60
C TRP A 87 -4.38 15.13 6.67
N ASP A 88 -4.02 16.39 6.42
CA ASP A 88 -4.25 17.53 7.33
C ASP A 88 -5.74 17.84 7.53
N ARG A 89 -6.57 17.48 6.56
CA ARG A 89 -8.03 17.68 6.58
C ARG A 89 -8.80 16.37 6.70
N PHE A 90 -8.11 15.25 6.86
CA PHE A 90 -8.72 13.95 7.01
C PHE A 90 -9.23 13.77 8.44
N THR A 91 -10.54 13.54 8.57
CA THR A 91 -11.22 13.34 9.85
C THR A 91 -11.50 11.86 10.09
N SER A 92 -12.14 11.19 9.13
CA SER A 92 -12.47 9.76 9.20
C SER A 92 -12.69 9.19 7.80
N ALA A 93 -12.35 7.91 7.61
CA ALA A 93 -12.64 7.19 6.38
C ALA A 93 -14.15 7.00 6.15
N SER A 94 -14.97 7.05 7.21
CA SER A 94 -16.43 6.95 7.13
C SER A 94 -17.12 8.19 6.57
N GLU A 95 -16.41 9.31 6.49
CA GLU A 95 -16.95 10.60 6.03
C GLU A 95 -16.59 10.90 4.57
N LEU A 96 -15.81 10.01 3.93
CA LEU A 96 -15.36 10.18 2.56
C LEU A 96 -16.01 9.15 1.64
N ASP A 97 -16.53 9.63 0.51
CA ASP A 97 -16.95 8.81 -0.60
C ASP A 97 -15.73 8.29 -1.39
N PHE A 98 -15.91 7.19 -2.15
CA PHE A 98 -14.83 6.54 -2.91
C PHE A 98 -14.11 7.47 -3.89
N ASP A 99 -14.80 8.43 -4.48
CA ASP A 99 -14.25 9.39 -5.44
C ASP A 99 -13.43 10.52 -4.78
N GLN A 100 -13.43 10.58 -3.45
CA GLN A 100 -12.62 11.51 -2.66
C GLN A 100 -11.26 10.90 -2.25
N TRP A 101 -10.92 9.76 -2.82
CA TRP A 101 -9.64 9.08 -2.62
C TRP A 101 -8.86 9.01 -3.92
N GLU A 102 -7.54 9.07 -3.79
CA GLU A 102 -6.61 8.76 -4.86
C GLU A 102 -5.69 7.60 -4.44
N LEU A 103 -5.25 6.81 -5.41
CA LEU A 103 -4.24 5.80 -5.17
C LEU A 103 -2.87 6.38 -5.49
N VAL A 104 -2.01 6.45 -4.47
CA VAL A 104 -0.61 6.84 -4.65
C VAL A 104 0.23 5.58 -4.80
N ILE A 105 0.96 5.46 -5.92
CA ILE A 105 1.95 4.42 -6.14
C ILE A 105 3.32 5.07 -6.30
N ASN A 106 4.25 4.69 -5.44
CA ASN A 106 5.63 5.18 -5.44
C ASN A 106 6.59 4.03 -5.75
N ASN A 107 7.07 3.99 -7.00
CA ASN A 107 8.05 3.00 -7.48
C ASN A 107 9.50 3.34 -7.04
N GLY A 108 9.69 4.36 -6.19
CA GLY A 108 10.98 4.88 -5.76
C GLY A 108 11.65 4.05 -4.66
N SER A 109 11.83 2.73 -4.88
CA SER A 109 12.60 1.88 -3.94
C SER A 109 14.10 2.16 -3.95
N SER A 110 14.60 3.05 -4.81
CA SER A 110 16.03 3.34 -5.06
C SER A 110 16.79 2.18 -5.72
N THR A 111 16.67 0.95 -5.21
CA THR A 111 17.35 -0.24 -5.73
C THR A 111 16.62 -0.88 -6.90
N TYR A 112 15.28 -0.96 -6.81
CA TYR A 112 14.41 -1.60 -7.81
C TYR A 112 13.45 -0.58 -8.44
N ALA A 113 13.90 0.67 -8.56
CA ALA A 113 13.15 1.67 -9.29
C ALA A 113 13.23 1.37 -10.80
N PRO A 114 12.15 1.63 -11.57
CA PRO A 114 12.22 1.53 -13.02
C PRO A 114 13.34 2.38 -13.60
N ASN A 115 13.96 1.91 -14.68
CA ASN A 115 14.95 2.69 -15.39
C ASN A 115 14.31 4.01 -15.86
N ARG A 116 14.92 5.15 -15.47
CA ARG A 116 14.41 6.49 -15.81
C ARG A 116 14.26 6.70 -17.31
N SER A 117 15.10 6.06 -18.14
CA SER A 117 14.99 6.16 -19.60
C SER A 117 13.73 5.51 -20.16
N CYS A 118 13.06 4.65 -19.37
CA CYS A 118 11.82 3.98 -19.74
C CYS A 118 10.57 4.70 -19.20
N LEU A 119 10.74 5.79 -18.45
CA LEU A 119 9.66 6.63 -17.95
C LEU A 119 9.45 7.78 -18.94
N VAL A 120 8.24 7.85 -19.51
CA VAL A 120 7.80 8.90 -20.44
C VAL A 120 7.51 10.21 -19.73
#